data_AF-A0A1V6BY23-F1
#
_entry.id   AF-A0A1V6BY23-F1
#
_cell.length_a   1.000
_cell.length_b   1.000
_cell.length_c   1.000
_cell.angle_alpha   90.00
_cell.angle_beta   90.00
_cell.angle_gamma   90.00
#
_symmetry.space_group_name_H-M   'P 1'
#
loop_
_entity.id
_entity.type
_entity.pdbx_description
1 polymer ?
#
loop_
_entity_poly.entity_id
_entity_poly.type
_entity_poly.pdbx_seq_one_letter_code
_entity_poly.pdbx_strand_id
1 'polypeptide(L)'
;MIDAGYNYDRLEEKMSRLNLKPKDVKHILITHQDTDHMGAVERDSDRLFKHATLYIGEIENRYLAGEIRRKVFRGLYKLPKVNTDNEKVLLKDGEIFYIYDIKIKCILVPGHTGYTWDLDFAFKYVDKVCKPLSKKFYNPLAPYDGYDESDDTEENARKYKI
;
A
#
# COMPACT_ATOMS: atom_id res chain seq x y z
N MET A 1 7.97 -10.52 7.64
CA MET A 1 7.18 -10.55 6.38
C MET A 1 6.93 -9.11 5.96
N ILE A 2 6.80 -8.83 4.66
CA ILE A 2 6.41 -7.51 4.14
C ILE A 2 5.05 -7.69 3.48
N ASP A 3 4.07 -6.93 3.94
CA ASP A 3 2.64 -7.06 3.68
C ASP A 3 2.05 -8.44 4.04
N ALA A 4 0.73 -8.45 4.28
CA ALA A 4 -0.03 -9.65 4.61
C ALA A 4 -0.82 -10.20 3.42
N GLY A 5 -1.00 -9.40 2.36
CA GLY A 5 -1.80 -9.78 1.21
C GLY A 5 -3.31 -9.63 1.46
N TYR A 6 -4.11 -9.98 0.45
CA TYR A 6 -5.55 -10.16 0.60
C TYR A 6 -5.90 -11.21 1.67
N ASN A 7 -7.11 -11.09 2.24
CA ASN A 7 -7.72 -12.21 2.95
C ASN A 7 -7.98 -13.35 1.94
N TYR A 8 -7.28 -14.48 2.12
CA TYR A 8 -7.22 -15.54 1.13
C TYR A 8 -7.23 -16.91 1.79
N ASP A 9 -8.29 -17.69 1.57
CA ASP A 9 -8.56 -18.97 2.24
C ASP A 9 -7.43 -20.01 2.13
N ARG A 10 -6.59 -19.91 1.10
CA ARG A 10 -5.47 -20.86 0.88
C ARG A 10 -4.11 -20.29 1.28
N LEU A 11 -4.08 -19.19 2.03
CA LEU A 11 -2.82 -18.57 2.44
C LEU A 11 -2.00 -19.52 3.32
N GLU A 12 -2.62 -20.16 4.31
CA GLU A 12 -1.95 -21.14 5.18
C GLU A 12 -1.40 -22.33 4.39
N GLU A 13 -2.18 -22.90 3.48
CA GLU A 13 -1.75 -23.99 2.59
C GLU A 13 -0.55 -23.57 1.72
N LYS A 14 -0.56 -22.35 1.17
CA LYS A 14 0.55 -21.86 0.36
C LYS A 14 1.81 -21.62 1.19
N MET A 15 1.67 -21.10 2.40
CA MET A 15 2.80 -20.94 3.32
C MET A 15 3.39 -22.29 3.71
N SER A 16 2.56 -23.32 3.95
CA SER A 16 3.05 -24.65 4.32
C SER A 16 3.87 -25.31 3.22
N ARG A 17 3.58 -25.03 1.94
CA ARG A 17 4.42 -25.49 0.79
C ARG A 17 5.84 -24.91 0.82
N LEU A 18 6.02 -23.77 1.48
CA LEU A 18 7.32 -23.15 1.72
C LEU A 18 7.92 -23.55 3.07
N ASN A 19 7.33 -24.52 3.77
CA ASN A 19 7.66 -24.90 5.15
C ASN A 19 7.54 -23.74 6.15
N LEU A 20 6.67 -22.76 5.87
CA LEU A 20 6.37 -21.63 6.76
C LEU A 20 5.05 -21.88 7.48
N LYS A 21 4.99 -21.51 8.76
CA LYS A 21 3.75 -21.52 9.55
C LYS A 21 3.34 -20.10 9.87
N PRO A 22 2.08 -19.68 9.62
CA PRO A 22 1.66 -18.31 9.90
C PRO A 22 1.94 -17.85 11.34
N LYS A 23 1.72 -18.74 12.32
CA LYS A 23 1.97 -18.48 13.75
C LYS A 23 3.43 -18.16 14.11
N ASP A 24 4.38 -18.54 13.26
CA ASP A 24 5.80 -18.30 13.47
C ASP A 24 6.22 -16.92 12.92
N VAL A 25 5.36 -16.27 12.11
CA VAL A 25 5.56 -14.88 11.68
C VAL A 25 5.29 -13.94 12.85
N LYS A 26 6.35 -13.33 13.39
CA LYS A 26 6.26 -12.39 14.53
C LYS A 26 6.19 -10.92 14.13
N HIS A 27 6.77 -10.57 12.98
CA HIS A 27 6.87 -9.19 12.51
C HIS A 27 6.38 -9.08 11.08
N ILE A 28 5.45 -8.15 10.84
CA ILE A 28 4.93 -7.83 9.51
C ILE A 28 5.10 -6.33 9.29
N LEU A 29 5.86 -5.95 8.26
CA LEU A 29 5.97 -4.57 7.82
C LEU A 29 4.89 -4.29 6.79
N ILE A 30 4.08 -3.25 7.01
CA ILE A 30 2.96 -2.89 6.14
C ILE A 30 3.36 -1.68 5.32
N THR A 31 3.30 -1.82 3.99
CA THR A 31 3.61 -0.75 3.06
C THR A 31 2.52 0.31 3.05
N HIS A 32 1.26 -0.13 2.99
CA HIS A 32 0.09 0.73 3.08
C HIS A 32 -1.18 -0.03 3.50
N GLN A 33 -2.25 0.72 3.75
CA GLN A 33 -3.52 0.29 4.34
C GLN A 33 -4.51 -0.43 3.43
N ASP A 34 -4.23 -0.57 2.13
CA ASP A 34 -5.21 -1.17 1.21
C ASP A 34 -5.38 -2.68 1.48
N THR A 35 -6.59 -3.18 1.20
CA THR A 35 -7.00 -4.56 1.55
C THR A 35 -6.12 -5.62 0.91
N ASP A 36 -5.49 -5.33 -0.22
CA ASP A 36 -4.56 -6.23 -0.89
C ASP A 36 -3.19 -6.35 -0.19
N HIS A 37 -2.89 -5.46 0.75
CA HIS A 37 -1.70 -5.50 1.60
C HIS A 37 -2.03 -5.92 3.04
N MET A 38 -3.23 -5.61 3.51
CA MET A 38 -3.67 -5.77 4.90
C MET A 38 -4.72 -6.85 5.13
N GLY A 39 -5.32 -7.41 4.07
CA GLY A 39 -6.48 -8.29 4.15
C GLY A 39 -6.29 -9.48 5.09
N ALA A 40 -5.13 -10.15 5.07
CA ALA A 40 -4.89 -11.31 5.93
C ALA A 40 -4.64 -10.99 7.42
N VAL A 41 -4.59 -9.72 7.80
CA VAL A 41 -4.51 -9.27 9.20
C VAL A 41 -5.78 -8.53 9.66
N GLU A 42 -6.83 -8.52 8.82
CA GLU A 42 -8.13 -7.96 9.19
C GLU A 42 -8.83 -8.81 10.25
N ARG A 43 -9.66 -8.15 11.07
CA ARG A 43 -10.39 -8.78 12.18
C ARG A 43 -11.32 -9.90 11.70
N ASP A 44 -11.88 -9.76 10.51
CA ASP A 44 -12.79 -10.70 9.86
C ASP A 44 -12.08 -11.73 8.95
N SER A 45 -10.74 -11.76 8.96
CA SER A 45 -9.96 -12.83 8.33
C SER A 45 -9.90 -14.10 9.19
N ASP A 46 -9.22 -15.13 8.68
CA ASP A 46 -8.87 -16.35 9.43
C ASP A 46 -7.93 -16.10 10.63
N ARG A 47 -7.44 -14.86 10.79
CA ARG A 47 -6.60 -14.43 11.92
C ARG A 47 -5.32 -15.26 12.07
N LEU A 48 -4.79 -15.74 10.95
CA LEU A 48 -3.55 -16.53 10.87
C LEU A 48 -2.35 -15.83 11.55
N PHE A 49 -2.32 -14.50 11.47
CA PHE A 49 -1.25 -13.66 12.01
C PHE A 49 -1.62 -12.90 13.28
N LYS A 50 -2.62 -13.33 14.05
CA LYS A 50 -3.12 -12.60 15.24
C LYS A 50 -2.08 -12.26 16.32
N HIS A 51 -0.92 -12.92 16.30
CA HIS A 51 0.18 -12.70 17.26
C HIS A 51 1.32 -11.85 16.70
N ALA A 52 1.25 -11.47 15.42
CA ALA A 52 2.30 -10.67 14.79
C ALA A 52 2.16 -9.20 15.19
N THR A 53 3.30 -8.54 15.41
CA THR A 53 3.37 -7.08 15.52
C THR A 53 3.40 -6.47 14.12
N LEU A 54 2.51 -5.51 13.86
CA LEU A 54 2.48 -4.75 12.62
C LEU A 54 3.33 -3.49 12.73
N TYR A 55 4.22 -3.29 11.79
CA TYR A 55 5.03 -2.08 11.67
C TYR A 55 4.44 -1.25 10.54
N ILE A 56 3.92 -0.07 10.87
CA ILE A 56 3.19 0.78 9.93
C ILE A 56 3.58 2.25 10.10
N GLY A 57 3.62 3.00 9.01
CA GLY A 57 3.87 4.44 9.07
C GLY A 57 2.84 5.18 9.93
N GLU A 58 3.29 6.15 10.72
CA GLU A 58 2.40 7.00 11.54
C GLU A 58 1.30 7.66 10.70
N ILE A 59 1.65 8.17 9.52
CA ILE A 59 0.72 8.80 8.60
C ILE A 59 -0.35 7.81 8.13
N GLU A 60 0.07 6.59 7.82
CA GLU A 60 -0.83 5.55 7.31
C GLU A 60 -1.77 5.03 8.41
N ASN A 61 -1.27 4.91 9.63
CA ASN A 61 -2.07 4.53 10.78
C ASN A 61 -3.25 5.48 11.03
N ARG A 62 -3.21 6.75 10.59
CA ARG A 62 -4.35 7.67 10.70
C ARG A 62 -5.57 7.19 9.91
N TYR A 63 -5.37 6.48 8.81
CA TYR A 63 -6.46 5.84 8.06
C TYR A 63 -7.01 4.62 8.80
N LEU A 64 -6.12 3.78 9.37
CA LEU A 64 -6.50 2.62 10.17
C LEU A 64 -7.14 2.99 11.53
N ALA A 65 -6.77 4.12 12.12
CA ALA A 65 -7.41 4.67 13.30
C ALA A 65 -8.79 5.26 12.94
N GLY A 66 -8.97 5.69 11.69
CA GLY A 66 -10.17 6.36 11.21
C GLY A 66 -10.17 7.87 11.46
N GLU A 67 -9.02 8.43 11.83
CA GLU A 67 -8.79 9.88 11.95
C GLU A 67 -8.90 10.57 10.59
N ILE A 68 -8.42 9.89 9.54
CA ILE A 68 -8.57 10.30 8.15
C ILE A 68 -9.34 9.20 7.41
N ARG A 69 -10.18 9.59 6.44
CA ARG A 69 -10.82 8.65 5.52
C ARG A 69 -10.51 9.01 4.08
N ARG A 70 -10.00 8.03 3.33
CA ARG A 70 -9.82 8.13 1.88
C ARG A 70 -11.20 8.13 1.21
N LYS A 71 -11.47 9.15 0.39
CA LYS A 71 -12.68 9.19 -0.44
C LYS A 71 -12.33 8.74 -1.86
N VAL A 72 -13.19 7.91 -2.43
CA VAL A 72 -13.09 7.38 -3.81
C VAL A 72 -14.31 7.82 -4.62
N PHE A 73 -14.32 7.49 -5.91
CA PHE A 73 -15.40 7.86 -6.83
C PHE A 73 -15.78 9.34 -6.74
N ARG A 74 -14.79 10.22 -6.95
CA ARG A 74 -14.93 11.69 -6.90
C ARG A 74 -15.46 12.24 -5.56
N GLY A 75 -15.31 11.50 -4.46
CA GLY A 75 -15.73 11.96 -3.14
C GLY A 75 -17.04 11.37 -2.64
N LEU A 76 -17.75 10.61 -3.49
CA LEU A 76 -19.08 10.07 -3.19
C LEU A 76 -19.04 8.91 -2.20
N TYR A 77 -17.93 8.18 -2.16
CA TYR A 77 -17.77 7.01 -1.30
C TYR A 77 -16.53 7.15 -0.44
N LYS A 78 -16.62 6.68 0.81
CA LYS A 78 -15.47 6.49 1.67
C LYS A 78 -15.01 5.04 1.50
N LEU A 79 -13.72 4.83 1.32
CA LEU A 79 -13.23 3.45 1.32
C LEU A 79 -13.55 2.76 2.64
N PRO A 80 -13.85 1.45 2.58
CA PRO A 80 -13.97 0.63 3.77
C PRO A 80 -12.72 0.78 4.64
N LYS A 81 -12.95 0.85 5.94
CA LYS A 81 -11.89 0.94 6.92
C LYS A 81 -11.44 -0.48 7.24
N VAL A 82 -10.17 -0.78 6.98
CA VAL A 82 -9.49 -1.98 7.47
C VAL A 82 -9.40 -1.92 9.00
N ASN A 83 -9.83 -2.99 9.67
CA ASN A 83 -9.73 -3.08 11.13
C ASN A 83 -8.87 -4.27 11.52
N THR A 84 -7.89 -4.05 12.39
CA THR A 84 -6.99 -5.10 12.89
C THR A 84 -6.78 -4.93 14.39
N ASP A 85 -6.75 -6.06 15.10
CA ASP A 85 -6.53 -6.14 16.55
C ASP A 85 -5.05 -6.35 16.90
N ASN A 86 -4.18 -6.48 15.89
CA ASN A 86 -2.76 -6.67 16.09
C ASN A 86 -2.12 -5.47 16.80
N GLU A 87 -1.11 -5.77 17.62
CA GLU A 87 -0.19 -4.77 18.16
C GLU A 87 0.49 -4.03 17.00
N LYS A 88 0.67 -2.70 17.17
CA LYS A 88 1.24 -1.83 16.15
C LYS A 88 2.45 -1.10 16.71
N VAL A 89 3.52 -1.07 15.91
CA VAL A 89 4.64 -0.14 16.07
C VAL A 89 4.50 0.91 14.98
N LEU A 90 4.41 2.18 15.39
CA LEU A 90 4.30 3.28 14.45
C LEU A 90 5.68 3.78 14.05
N LEU A 91 5.87 3.96 12.75
CA LEU A 91 7.14 4.30 12.14
C LEU A 91 7.11 5.70 11.52
N LYS A 92 8.21 6.43 11.64
CA LYS A 92 8.40 7.76 11.04
C LYS A 92 9.25 7.70 9.78
N ASP A 93 9.10 8.71 8.94
CA ASP A 93 10.00 8.88 7.79
C ASP A 93 11.46 9.05 8.24
N GLY A 94 12.37 8.38 7.53
CA GLY A 94 13.79 8.35 7.85
C GLY A 94 14.16 7.53 9.08
N GLU A 95 13.20 6.98 9.82
CA GLU A 95 13.46 6.17 11.02
C GLU A 95 14.28 4.94 10.67
N ILE A 96 15.25 4.62 11.52
CA ILE A 96 16.06 3.41 11.40
C ILE A 96 15.82 2.57 12.65
N PHE A 97 15.42 1.33 12.43
CA PHE A 97 15.20 0.37 13.51
C PHE A 97 15.76 -1.00 13.13
N TYR A 98 15.73 -1.92 14.09
CA TYR A 98 16.22 -3.27 13.92
C TYR A 98 15.12 -4.27 14.26
N ILE A 99 15.00 -5.30 13.43
CA ILE A 99 14.31 -6.54 13.80
C ILE A 99 15.38 -7.60 13.85
N TYR A 100 15.68 -8.07 15.07
CA TYR A 100 16.88 -8.90 15.34
C TYR A 100 18.15 -8.17 14.88
N ASP A 101 18.91 -8.74 13.96
CA ASP A 101 20.14 -8.22 13.36
C ASP A 101 19.90 -7.47 12.04
N ILE A 102 18.65 -7.38 11.57
CA ILE A 102 18.31 -6.73 10.30
C ILE A 102 18.04 -5.25 10.53
N LYS A 103 18.87 -4.40 9.93
CA LYS A 103 18.68 -2.94 9.89
C LYS A 103 17.64 -2.56 8.83
N ILE A 104 16.62 -1.81 9.24
CA ILE A 104 15.55 -1.34 8.36
C ILE A 104 15.52 0.19 8.42
N LYS A 105 15.45 0.85 7.26
CA LYS A 105 15.23 2.30 7.13
C LYS A 105 13.85 2.54 6.53
N CYS A 106 13.04 3.30 7.24
CA CYS A 106 11.72 3.75 6.80
C CYS A 106 11.89 4.92 5.83
N ILE A 107 11.17 4.87 4.72
CA ILE A 107 11.11 5.95 3.73
C ILE A 107 9.64 6.16 3.42
N LEU A 108 9.14 7.36 3.70
CA LEU A 108 7.79 7.74 3.31
C LEU A 108 7.78 8.01 1.81
N VAL A 109 7.00 7.21 1.07
CA VAL A 109 6.83 7.36 -0.37
C VAL A 109 5.37 7.71 -0.66
N PRO A 110 4.97 9.00 -0.57
CA PRO A 110 3.60 9.40 -0.87
C PRO A 110 3.33 9.30 -2.37
N GLY A 111 2.09 8.97 -2.77
CA GLY A 111 1.61 9.12 -4.16
C GLY A 111 1.31 7.84 -4.95
N HIS A 112 1.56 6.65 -4.39
CA HIS A 112 1.35 5.29 -4.90
C HIS A 112 0.44 5.07 -6.14
N THR A 113 0.96 5.33 -7.33
CA THR A 113 1.22 4.29 -8.35
C THR A 113 2.36 4.77 -9.28
N GLY A 114 3.54 4.15 -9.17
CA GLY A 114 4.72 4.38 -10.02
C GLY A 114 6.04 4.02 -9.31
N TYR A 115 7.06 3.55 -10.06
CA TYR A 115 8.37 3.12 -9.54
C TYR A 115 9.53 3.88 -10.21
N THR A 116 10.60 4.15 -9.44
CA THR A 116 11.78 4.93 -9.85
C THR A 116 12.99 4.74 -8.94
N TRP A 117 14.18 5.00 -9.47
CA TRP A 117 15.45 5.06 -8.73
C TRP A 117 15.98 6.48 -8.48
N ASP A 118 15.32 7.52 -8.99
CA ASP A 118 15.71 8.92 -8.81
C ASP A 118 14.89 9.57 -7.69
N LEU A 119 15.56 9.85 -6.57
CA LEU A 119 14.95 10.43 -5.37
C LEU A 119 14.52 11.88 -5.57
N ASP A 120 15.32 12.71 -6.24
CA ASP A 120 14.97 14.12 -6.49
C ASP A 120 13.71 14.20 -7.34
N PHE A 121 13.59 13.28 -8.30
CA PHE A 121 12.41 13.19 -9.13
C PHE A 121 11.20 12.59 -8.38
N ALA A 122 11.38 11.58 -7.52
CA ALA A 122 10.31 11.00 -6.70
C ALA A 122 9.61 12.03 -5.80
N PHE A 123 10.38 12.99 -5.27
CA PHE A 123 9.90 13.98 -4.30
C PHE A 123 9.67 15.38 -4.88
N LYS A 124 9.82 15.56 -6.20
CA LYS A 124 9.71 16.88 -6.86
C LYS A 124 8.37 17.58 -6.69
N TYR A 125 7.28 16.83 -6.47
CA TYR A 125 5.90 17.35 -6.46
C TYR A 125 5.08 16.87 -5.26
N VAL A 126 5.72 16.75 -4.09
CA VAL A 126 5.07 16.41 -2.80
C VAL A 126 3.94 17.38 -2.40
N ASP A 127 3.86 18.53 -3.06
CA ASP A 127 2.84 19.57 -2.90
C ASP A 127 1.59 19.36 -3.78
N LYS A 128 1.54 18.29 -4.60
CA LYS A 128 0.43 18.02 -5.54
C LYS A 128 -0.34 16.75 -5.20
N VAL A 129 -1.66 16.79 -5.40
CA VAL A 129 -2.57 15.66 -5.12
C VAL A 129 -2.58 14.67 -6.29
N CYS A 130 -2.28 13.39 -6.02
CA CYS A 130 -2.43 12.29 -6.98
C CYS A 130 -3.91 12.05 -7.34
N LYS A 131 -4.24 12.00 -8.64
CA LYS A 131 -5.61 11.78 -9.15
C LYS A 131 -5.71 10.45 -9.91
N PRO A 132 -6.16 9.37 -9.25
CA PRO A 132 -6.20 8.02 -9.84
C PRO A 132 -7.35 7.76 -10.83
N LEU A 133 -8.32 8.68 -10.95
CA LEU A 133 -9.55 8.49 -11.75
C LEU A 133 -9.72 9.51 -12.87
N SER A 134 -8.72 10.35 -13.13
CA SER A 134 -8.71 11.24 -14.29
C SER A 134 -7.80 10.66 -15.35
N LYS A 135 -8.29 10.51 -16.58
CA LYS A 135 -7.46 10.18 -17.74
C LYS A 135 -6.34 11.23 -17.81
N LYS A 136 -5.09 10.77 -17.69
CA LYS A 136 -3.92 11.65 -17.76
C LYS A 136 -3.67 11.94 -19.24
N PHE A 137 -3.38 13.19 -19.57
CA PHE A 137 -2.87 13.51 -20.90
C PHE A 137 -1.42 13.04 -20.97
N TYR A 138 -1.01 12.50 -22.12
CA TYR A 138 0.40 12.22 -22.41
C TYR A 138 1.23 13.49 -22.16
N ASN A 139 2.12 13.43 -21.18
CA ASN A 139 3.06 14.49 -20.87
C ASN A 139 4.48 13.97 -21.16
N PRO A 140 5.10 14.36 -22.28
CA PRO A 140 6.43 13.88 -22.67
C PRO A 140 7.55 14.33 -21.72
N LEU A 141 7.23 15.16 -20.73
CA LEU A 141 8.12 15.63 -19.68
C LEU A 141 7.74 15.08 -18.30
N ALA A 142 6.83 14.10 -18.21
CA ALA A 142 6.45 13.39 -16.99
C ALA A 142 7.20 12.05 -16.92
N PRO A 143 8.26 11.92 -16.10
CA PRO A 143 9.14 10.77 -16.17
C PRO A 143 8.70 9.54 -15.35
N TYR A 144 7.46 9.51 -14.83
CA TYR A 144 6.84 8.36 -14.15
C TYR A 144 5.55 7.95 -14.85
N ASP A 145 5.74 7.32 -16.00
CA ASP A 145 4.75 6.44 -16.58
C ASP A 145 5.46 5.13 -16.96
N GLY A 146 5.20 4.08 -16.20
CA GLY A 146 5.81 2.76 -16.42
C GLY A 146 5.05 1.93 -17.46
N TYR A 147 4.05 2.51 -18.10
CA TYR A 147 3.18 1.87 -19.07
C TYR A 147 3.32 2.58 -20.43
N ASP A 148 3.47 1.84 -21.52
CA ASP A 148 3.48 2.39 -22.87
C ASP A 148 2.04 2.75 -23.27
N GLU A 149 1.65 3.99 -23.00
CA GLU A 149 0.35 4.57 -23.33
C GLU A 149 0.37 5.34 -24.66
N SER A 150 1.29 5.00 -25.59
CA SER A 150 1.42 5.71 -26.88
C SER A 150 0.18 5.63 -27.77
N ASP A 151 -0.72 4.68 -27.49
CA ASP A 151 -2.01 4.52 -28.15
C ASP A 151 -3.15 5.31 -27.47
N ASP A 152 -2.91 5.93 -26.31
CA ASP A 152 -3.93 6.58 -25.48
C ASP A 152 -4.20 8.03 -25.90
N THR A 153 -4.52 8.21 -27.18
CA THR A 153 -4.83 9.49 -27.81
C THR A 153 -6.21 10.03 -27.41
N GLU A 154 -6.44 11.35 -27.53
CA GLU A 154 -7.78 11.94 -27.32
C GLU A 154 -8.83 11.28 -28.22
N GLU A 155 -8.44 10.92 -29.44
CA GLU A 155 -9.29 10.20 -30.39
C GLU A 155 -9.65 8.80 -29.89
N ASN A 156 -8.69 8.01 -29.41
CA ASN A 156 -8.93 6.66 -28.89
C ASN A 156 -9.66 6.68 -27.54
N ALA A 157 -9.41 7.67 -26.69
CA ALA A 157 -10.14 7.89 -25.44
C ALA A 157 -11.63 8.15 -25.65
N ARG A 158 -12.00 8.81 -26.76
CA ARG A 158 -13.41 9.05 -27.13
C ARG A 158 -14.11 7.82 -27.70
N LYS A 159 -13.36 6.84 -28.24
CA LYS A 159 -13.90 5.57 -28.79
C LYS A 159 -14.43 4.64 -27.71
N TYR A 160 -13.90 4.70 -26.48
CA TYR A 160 -14.26 3.83 -25.35
C TYR A 160 -15.22 4.48 -24.33
N LYS A 161 -16.06 5.44 -24.76
CA LYS A 161 -17.17 5.90 -23.93
C LYS A 161 -18.11 4.72 -23.64
N ILE A 162 -18.13 4.24 -22.40
CA ILE A 162 -19.33 3.68 -21.79
C ILE A 162 -20.22 4.85 -21.39
#